data_AF-A0A124IR02-F1
#
_entry.id   AF-A0A124IR02-F1
#
_cell.length_a   1.000
_cell.length_b   1.000
_cell.length_c   1.000
_cell.angle_alpha   90.00
_cell.angle_beta   90.00
_cell.angle_gamma   90.00
#
_symmetry.space_group_name_H-M   'P 1'
#
loop_
_entity.id
_entity.type
_entity.pdbx_description
1 polymer ?
#
loop_
_entity_poly.entity_id
_entity_poly.type
_entity_poly.pdbx_seq_one_letter_code
_entity_poly.pdbx_strand_id
1 'polypeptide(L)'
;MVTTFMLDPDVVLLLSYLSKMGYVTAPIRLGLGGTSITPIMPPNIIAMKGNVKVDYDFGRKSLGVEGLYAREVTSTLQDLWQALKNLSIDVDRALVPYEVIMVASASLSPKFSNNVEVSDLLGFNLRMVEASFALENGDPTSPSKWFHVRITPVYSSYRPGERENLYRIEVVYRDEKEKILKFIENAGDILKRLLERV
;
A
#
# COMPACT_ATOMS: atom_id res chain seq x y z
N MET A 1 4.53 0.34 2.44
CA MET A 1 3.22 -0.35 2.38
C MET A 1 2.15 0.68 2.68
N VAL A 2 1.08 0.76 1.89
CA VAL A 2 -0.05 1.69 2.07
C VAL A 2 -1.30 0.87 2.34
N THR A 3 -2.07 1.18 3.37
CA THR A 3 -3.41 0.61 3.60
C THR A 3 -4.46 1.71 3.57
N THR A 4 -5.48 1.63 2.72
CA THR A 4 -6.50 2.69 2.56
C THR A 4 -7.86 2.27 3.14
N PHE A 5 -8.50 3.18 3.89
CA PHE A 5 -9.84 3.10 4.46
C PHE A 5 -10.68 4.26 3.92
N MET A 6 -11.95 4.14 3.56
CA MET A 6 -12.82 5.28 3.19
C MET A 6 -13.73 5.64 4.35
N LEU A 7 -13.38 6.66 5.12
CA LEU A 7 -14.16 7.13 6.25
C LEU A 7 -14.29 8.65 6.10
N ASP A 8 -15.43 9.21 6.49
CA ASP A 8 -15.61 10.66 6.65
C ASP A 8 -15.58 11.03 8.14
N PRO A 9 -14.47 10.78 8.87
CA PRO A 9 -14.42 11.08 10.28
C PRO A 9 -14.41 12.59 10.49
N ASP A 10 -14.82 13.02 11.68
CA ASP A 10 -14.37 14.32 12.18
C ASP A 10 -12.85 14.28 12.31
N VAL A 11 -12.16 14.79 11.28
CA VAL A 11 -10.71 14.72 11.17
C VAL A 11 -10.05 15.53 12.29
N VAL A 12 -10.70 16.59 12.80
CA VAL A 12 -10.19 17.40 13.92
C VAL A 12 -10.14 16.56 15.19
N LEU A 13 -11.23 15.84 15.48
CA LEU A 13 -11.28 14.96 16.65
C LEU A 13 -10.36 13.75 16.46
N LEU A 14 -10.26 13.18 15.25
CA LEU A 14 -9.31 12.11 14.92
C LEU A 14 -7.87 12.54 15.25
N LEU A 15 -7.45 13.73 14.81
CA LEU A 15 -6.13 14.28 15.11
C LEU A 15 -5.94 14.49 16.62
N SER A 16 -6.97 14.92 17.35
CA SER A 16 -6.90 15.02 18.81
C SER A 16 -6.65 13.65 19.47
N TYR A 17 -7.32 12.59 19.03
CA TYR A 17 -7.08 11.23 19.54
C TYR A 17 -5.68 10.72 19.19
N LEU A 18 -5.24 10.89 17.94
CA LEU A 18 -3.90 10.49 17.51
C LEU A 18 -2.81 11.26 18.28
N SER A 19 -2.99 12.55 18.52
CA SER A 19 -2.06 13.34 19.34
C SER A 19 -1.93 12.78 20.76
N LYS A 20 -3.04 12.40 21.41
CA LYS A 20 -3.04 11.73 22.73
C LYS A 20 -2.33 10.37 22.72
N MET A 21 -2.28 9.69 21.57
CA MET A 21 -1.55 8.43 21.36
C MET A 21 -0.08 8.64 20.97
N GLY A 22 0.42 9.88 20.99
CA GLY A 22 1.82 10.23 20.74
C GLY A 22 2.16 10.47 19.28
N TYR A 23 1.18 10.70 18.40
CA TYR A 23 1.44 11.08 17.01
C TYR A 23 1.73 12.58 16.91
N VAL A 24 2.68 12.94 16.05
CA VAL A 24 2.79 14.31 15.53
C VAL A 24 1.64 14.49 14.53
N THR A 25 0.83 15.52 14.70
CA THR A 25 -0.41 15.71 13.94
C THR A 25 -0.37 17.01 13.14
N ALA A 26 -1.10 17.02 12.03
CA ALA A 26 -1.24 18.18 11.17
C ALA A 26 -1.83 19.36 11.95
N PRO A 27 -1.30 20.58 11.76
CA PRO A 27 -1.85 21.76 12.39
C PRO A 27 -3.28 22.03 11.91
N ILE A 28 -4.13 22.33 12.87
CA ILE A 28 -5.54 22.67 12.68
C ILE A 28 -5.67 24.19 12.73
N ARG A 29 -6.21 24.80 11.67
CA ARG A 29 -6.42 26.25 11.59
C ARG A 29 -7.92 26.56 11.56
N LEU A 30 -8.36 27.42 12.46
CA LEU A 30 -9.70 27.97 12.46
C LEU A 30 -9.71 29.26 11.66
N GLY A 31 -10.60 29.38 10.68
CA GLY A 31 -10.78 30.58 9.86
C GLY A 31 -12.25 30.93 9.65
N LEU A 32 -12.49 32.07 9.02
CA LEU A 32 -13.84 32.58 8.73
C LEU A 32 -14.68 31.63 7.83
N GLY A 33 -14.02 30.75 7.07
CA GLY A 33 -14.65 29.71 6.24
C GLY A 33 -14.77 28.34 6.92
N GLY A 34 -14.48 28.22 8.22
CA GLY A 34 -14.50 26.97 8.97
C GLY A 34 -13.11 26.44 9.35
N THR A 35 -13.06 25.17 9.77
CA THR A 35 -11.82 24.50 10.18
C THR A 35 -11.09 23.94 8.97
N SER A 36 -9.78 24.19 8.90
CA SER A 36 -8.90 23.66 7.85
C SER A 36 -7.73 22.90 8.46
N ILE A 37 -7.23 21.89 7.74
CA ILE A 37 -6.10 21.06 8.14
C ILE A 37 -5.00 21.28 7.10
N THR A 38 -3.80 21.62 7.55
CA THR A 38 -2.63 21.71 6.67
C THR A 38 -1.81 20.43 6.81
N PRO A 39 -1.62 19.63 5.75
CA PRO A 39 -0.83 18.41 5.83
C PRO A 39 0.59 18.67 6.38
N ILE A 40 1.10 17.74 7.19
CA ILE A 40 2.49 17.77 7.69
C ILE A 40 3.46 17.61 6.50
N MET A 41 3.09 16.75 5.55
CA MET A 41 3.83 16.51 4.32
C MET A 41 2.85 16.34 3.15
N PRO A 42 3.19 16.85 1.94
CA PRO A 42 2.41 16.59 0.74
C PRO A 42 2.38 15.09 0.37
N PRO A 43 1.30 14.62 -0.31
CA PRO A 43 0.11 15.39 -0.64
C PRO A 43 -0.86 15.55 0.54
N ASN A 44 -1.02 14.53 1.39
CA ASN A 44 -2.13 14.44 2.34
C ASN A 44 -1.77 13.86 3.72
N ILE A 45 -0.49 13.91 4.16
CA ILE A 45 -0.10 13.34 5.45
C ILE A 45 -0.68 14.17 6.60
N ILE A 46 -1.56 13.58 7.41
CA ILE A 46 -2.23 14.25 8.52
C ILE A 46 -1.68 13.88 9.90
N ALA A 47 -0.98 12.74 10.04
CA ALA A 47 -0.31 12.36 11.28
C ALA A 47 0.91 11.47 11.01
N MET A 48 1.83 11.40 11.96
CA MET A 48 3.00 10.50 11.89
C MET A 48 3.47 10.07 13.28
N LYS A 49 4.03 8.86 13.37
CA LYS A 49 4.66 8.31 14.57
C LYS A 49 5.82 7.42 14.16
N GLY A 50 7.04 7.83 14.51
CA GLY A 50 8.25 7.20 13.98
C GLY A 50 8.32 7.30 12.46
N ASN A 51 8.47 6.17 11.77
CA ASN A 51 8.52 6.10 10.30
C ASN A 51 7.16 5.84 9.65
N VAL A 52 6.10 5.71 10.43
CA VAL A 52 4.74 5.50 9.91
C VAL A 52 4.02 6.83 9.76
N LYS A 53 3.37 6.99 8.62
CA LYS A 53 2.57 8.16 8.25
C LYS A 53 1.12 7.73 8.12
N VAL A 54 0.23 8.61 8.51
CA VAL A 54 -1.21 8.50 8.29
C VAL A 54 -1.60 9.63 7.35
N ASP A 55 -2.18 9.28 6.21
CA ASP A 55 -2.73 10.25 5.26
C ASP A 55 -4.25 10.25 5.28
N TYR A 56 -4.84 11.36 4.82
CA TYR A 56 -6.27 11.46 4.60
C TYR A 56 -6.56 12.17 3.29
N ASP A 57 -7.06 11.42 2.31
CA ASP A 57 -7.56 11.96 1.06
C ASP A 57 -8.98 12.50 1.27
N PHE A 58 -9.12 13.83 1.29
CA PHE A 58 -10.41 14.50 1.46
C PHE A 58 -11.38 14.26 0.29
N GLY A 59 -10.87 14.07 -0.94
CA GLY A 59 -11.71 13.87 -2.12
C GLY A 59 -12.29 12.46 -2.16
N ARG A 60 -11.52 11.47 -1.74
CA ARG A 60 -11.95 10.07 -1.61
C ARG A 60 -12.54 9.76 -0.24
N LYS A 61 -12.41 10.69 0.71
CA LYS A 61 -12.70 10.50 2.13
C LYS A 61 -12.03 9.24 2.63
N SER A 62 -10.69 9.16 2.49
CA SER A 62 -9.97 7.95 2.79
C SER A 62 -8.71 8.12 3.62
N LEU A 63 -8.59 7.35 4.71
CA LEU A 63 -7.40 7.24 5.56
C LEU A 63 -6.41 6.24 5.00
N GLY A 64 -5.17 6.64 4.80
CA GLY A 64 -4.07 5.75 4.45
C GLY A 64 -3.11 5.56 5.63
N VAL A 65 -2.48 4.37 5.73
CA VAL A 65 -1.32 4.14 6.61
C VAL A 65 -0.13 3.72 5.76
N GLU A 66 0.92 4.53 5.75
CA GLU A 66 2.17 4.28 5.05
C GLU A 66 3.30 3.96 6.03
N GLY A 67 3.95 2.82 5.88
CA GLY A 67 5.13 2.46 6.67
C GLY A 67 6.10 1.50 5.97
N LEU A 68 7.30 1.37 6.55
CA LEU A 68 8.36 0.47 6.08
C LEU A 68 8.26 -0.93 6.68
N TYR A 69 7.84 -1.02 7.95
CA TYR A 69 7.79 -2.29 8.68
C TYR A 69 6.36 -2.71 8.99
N ALA A 70 6.04 -3.97 8.72
CA ALA A 70 4.70 -4.54 8.93
C ALA A 70 4.19 -4.31 10.37
N ARG A 71 5.05 -4.53 11.38
CA ARG A 71 4.69 -4.36 12.79
C ARG A 71 4.27 -2.93 13.12
N GLU A 72 4.97 -1.94 12.57
CA GLU A 72 4.62 -0.54 12.82
C GLU A 72 3.31 -0.17 12.12
N VAL A 73 3.11 -0.63 10.87
CA VAL A 73 1.86 -0.45 10.12
C VAL A 73 0.69 -1.07 10.90
N THR A 74 0.79 -2.34 11.31
CA THR A 74 -0.26 -3.03 12.06
C THR A 74 -0.56 -2.33 13.39
N SER A 75 0.46 -1.87 14.12
CA SER A 75 0.26 -1.11 15.37
C SER A 75 -0.48 0.20 15.10
N THR A 76 -0.15 0.93 14.05
CA THR A 76 -0.84 2.18 13.68
C THR A 76 -2.27 1.94 13.21
N LEU A 77 -2.54 0.83 12.51
CA LEU A 77 -3.90 0.42 12.18
C LEU A 77 -4.76 0.19 13.43
N GLN A 78 -4.19 -0.44 14.46
CA GLN A 78 -4.88 -0.63 15.74
C GLN A 78 -5.16 0.69 16.45
N ASP A 79 -4.18 1.60 16.51
CA ASP A 79 -4.35 2.95 17.06
C ASP A 79 -5.49 3.70 16.34
N LEU A 80 -5.53 3.63 15.00
CA LEU A 80 -6.57 4.27 14.19
C LEU A 80 -7.95 3.66 14.43
N TRP A 81 -8.09 2.34 14.50
CA TRP A 81 -9.38 1.73 14.81
C TRP A 81 -9.87 2.11 16.19
N GLN A 82 -8.98 2.20 17.18
CA GLN A 82 -9.35 2.67 18.51
C GLN A 82 -9.79 4.14 18.47
N ALA A 83 -9.12 5.00 17.72
CA ALA A 83 -9.50 6.39 17.54
C ALA A 83 -10.87 6.53 16.85
N LEU A 84 -11.11 5.77 15.78
CA LEU A 84 -12.38 5.74 15.06
C LEU A 84 -13.53 5.22 15.92
N LYS A 85 -13.28 4.18 16.73
CA LYS A 85 -14.25 3.68 17.71
C LYS A 85 -14.60 4.75 18.74
N ASN A 86 -13.62 5.54 19.20
CA ASN A 86 -13.87 6.66 20.12
C ASN A 86 -14.71 7.77 19.47
N LEU A 87 -14.68 7.89 18.13
CA LEU A 87 -15.55 8.77 17.34
C LEU A 87 -16.93 8.18 17.06
N SER A 88 -17.25 7.00 17.63
CA SER A 88 -18.50 6.27 17.35
C SER A 88 -18.68 5.91 15.86
N ILE A 89 -17.58 5.73 15.14
CA ILE A 89 -17.57 5.29 13.75
C ILE A 89 -17.52 3.77 13.73
N ASP A 90 -18.55 3.15 13.15
CA ASP A 90 -18.57 1.70 12.90
C ASP A 90 -17.79 1.39 11.62
N VAL A 91 -16.54 0.97 11.80
CA VAL A 91 -15.62 0.64 10.70
C VAL A 91 -16.09 -0.59 9.93
N ASP A 92 -16.78 -1.53 10.58
CA ASP A 92 -17.24 -2.77 9.95
C ASP A 92 -18.49 -2.51 9.07
N ARG A 93 -19.26 -1.46 9.38
CA ARG A 93 -20.37 -0.97 8.54
C ARG A 93 -19.95 0.07 7.50
N ALA A 94 -18.81 0.72 7.66
CA ALA A 94 -18.24 1.54 6.62
C ALA A 94 -17.84 0.60 5.47
N LEU A 95 -18.54 0.69 4.33
CA LEU A 95 -18.44 -0.18 3.15
C LEU A 95 -17.09 -0.08 2.41
N VAL A 96 -15.97 -0.14 3.12
CA VAL A 96 -14.67 0.14 2.54
C VAL A 96 -13.92 -1.15 2.23
N PRO A 97 -13.43 -1.31 0.98
CA PRO A 97 -12.36 -2.26 0.70
C PRO A 97 -11.13 -2.01 1.59
N TYR A 98 -10.70 -3.03 2.34
CA TYR A 98 -9.35 -3.06 2.90
C TYR A 98 -8.40 -3.39 1.77
N GLU A 99 -7.56 -2.44 1.39
CA GLU A 99 -6.55 -2.62 0.36
C GLU A 99 -5.16 -2.40 0.94
N VAL A 100 -4.22 -3.27 0.60
CA VAL A 100 -2.80 -3.10 0.86
C VAL A 100 -2.04 -2.97 -0.45
N ILE A 101 -1.23 -1.92 -0.55
CA ILE A 101 -0.25 -1.72 -1.60
C ILE A 101 1.13 -1.90 -0.98
N MET A 102 1.90 -2.85 -1.49
CA MET A 102 3.25 -3.14 -1.02
C MET A 102 4.24 -3.06 -2.15
N VAL A 103 5.40 -2.47 -1.86
CA VAL A 103 6.56 -2.50 -2.74
C VAL A 103 7.69 -3.16 -1.97
N ALA A 104 8.26 -4.20 -2.56
CA ALA A 104 9.40 -4.95 -2.02
C ALA A 104 10.47 -5.09 -3.10
N SER A 105 11.67 -5.51 -2.68
CA SER A 105 12.77 -5.84 -3.58
C SER A 105 13.27 -7.25 -3.29
N ALA A 106 13.60 -7.99 -4.35
CA ALA A 106 14.18 -9.34 -4.24
C ALA A 106 15.27 -9.53 -5.29
N SER A 107 16.32 -10.28 -4.91
CA SER A 107 17.28 -10.82 -5.87
C SER A 107 16.70 -12.10 -6.45
N LEU A 108 16.52 -12.16 -7.77
CA LEU A 108 15.94 -13.31 -8.46
C LEU A 108 16.83 -13.71 -9.63
N SER A 109 16.92 -15.02 -9.89
CA SER A 109 17.43 -15.49 -11.18
C SER A 109 16.53 -14.96 -12.30
N PRO A 110 17.07 -14.63 -13.49
CA PRO A 110 16.27 -14.22 -14.63
C PRO A 110 15.36 -15.38 -15.06
N LYS A 111 14.12 -15.37 -14.57
CA LYS A 111 13.09 -16.41 -14.79
C LYS A 111 11.97 -15.99 -15.72
N PHE A 112 11.71 -14.68 -15.84
CA PHE A 112 10.58 -14.16 -16.63
C PHE A 112 10.92 -13.97 -18.12
N SER A 113 12.09 -14.44 -18.56
CA SER A 113 12.58 -14.38 -19.92
C SER A 113 12.03 -15.53 -20.76
N ASN A 114 10.74 -15.46 -21.11
CA ASN A 114 10.26 -16.25 -22.25
C ASN A 114 10.59 -15.50 -23.54
N ASN A 115 11.14 -16.21 -24.52
CA ASN A 115 11.48 -15.71 -25.84
C ASN A 115 10.20 -15.43 -26.64
N VAL A 116 9.55 -14.31 -26.35
CA VAL A 116 8.54 -13.75 -27.24
C VAL A 116 9.28 -12.90 -28.27
N GLU A 117 9.80 -13.54 -29.32
CA GLU A 117 10.46 -12.85 -30.43
C GLU A 117 9.40 -12.11 -31.26
N VAL A 118 9.18 -10.85 -30.91
CA VAL A 118 8.40 -9.92 -31.74
C VAL A 118 9.41 -8.93 -32.31
N SER A 119 9.49 -8.85 -33.64
CA SER A 119 10.24 -7.78 -34.29
C SER A 119 9.48 -6.47 -34.08
N ASP A 120 10.13 -5.49 -33.47
CA ASP A 120 9.56 -4.15 -33.41
C ASP A 120 9.82 -3.35 -34.70
N LEU A 121 9.18 -2.19 -34.81
CA LEU A 121 9.34 -1.27 -35.94
C LEU A 121 10.72 -0.59 -36.00
N LEU A 122 11.54 -0.79 -34.97
CA LEU A 122 12.89 -0.22 -34.84
C LEU A 122 13.98 -1.27 -35.14
N GLY A 123 13.59 -2.51 -35.49
CA GLY A 123 14.51 -3.60 -35.82
C GLY A 123 15.05 -4.36 -34.61
N PHE A 124 14.48 -4.18 -33.42
CA PHE A 124 14.83 -4.96 -32.24
C PHE A 124 14.00 -6.24 -32.14
N ASN A 125 14.66 -7.30 -31.69
CA ASN A 125 13.98 -8.50 -31.20
C ASN A 125 13.61 -8.27 -29.74
N LEU A 126 12.32 -8.06 -29.48
CA LEU A 126 11.83 -7.84 -28.14
C LEU A 126 11.82 -9.14 -27.34
N ARG A 127 11.87 -9.03 -26.01
CA ARG A 127 11.67 -10.14 -25.08
C ARG A 127 10.84 -9.68 -23.91
N MET A 128 10.04 -10.59 -23.32
CA MET A 128 9.34 -10.30 -22.08
C MET A 128 10.35 -10.23 -20.93
N VAL A 129 10.34 -9.12 -20.18
CA VAL A 129 11.27 -8.85 -19.07
C VAL A 129 10.56 -8.57 -17.75
N GLU A 130 9.26 -8.30 -17.81
CA GLU A 130 8.38 -8.08 -16.66
C GLU A 130 7.38 -9.23 -16.56
N ALA A 131 6.98 -9.58 -15.34
CA ALA A 131 5.89 -10.50 -15.10
C ALA A 131 4.79 -9.81 -14.30
N SER A 132 3.54 -10.11 -14.64
CA SER A 132 2.37 -9.67 -13.90
C SER A 132 1.43 -10.84 -13.72
N PHE A 133 0.95 -11.02 -12.50
CA PHE A 133 -0.02 -12.03 -12.12
C PHE A 133 -1.22 -11.30 -11.52
N ALA A 134 -2.42 -11.59 -12.02
CA ALA A 134 -3.66 -11.05 -11.49
C ALA A 134 -4.61 -12.19 -11.12
N LEU A 135 -5.57 -11.90 -10.23
CA LEU A 135 -6.64 -12.82 -9.91
C LEU A 135 -7.38 -13.25 -11.19
N GLU A 136 -7.42 -14.56 -11.45
CA GLU A 136 -8.14 -15.12 -12.59
C GLU A 136 -9.63 -14.77 -12.50
N ASN A 137 -10.20 -14.27 -13.61
CA ASN A 137 -11.58 -13.77 -13.67
C ASN A 137 -11.89 -12.66 -12.65
N GLY A 138 -10.87 -11.98 -12.10
CA GLY A 138 -11.02 -10.88 -11.16
C GLY A 138 -11.31 -9.55 -11.86
N ASP A 139 -11.98 -8.64 -11.15
CA ASP A 139 -12.21 -7.27 -11.57
C ASP A 139 -11.40 -6.31 -10.67
N PRO A 140 -10.48 -5.49 -11.22
CA PRO A 140 -9.71 -4.51 -10.43
C PRO A 140 -10.58 -3.48 -9.71
N THR A 141 -11.81 -3.27 -10.18
CA THR A 141 -12.79 -2.38 -9.57
C THR A 141 -13.64 -3.05 -8.48
N SER A 142 -13.50 -4.38 -8.29
CA SER A 142 -14.23 -5.14 -7.29
C SER A 142 -13.98 -4.61 -5.87
N PRO A 143 -15.01 -4.17 -5.12
CA PRO A 143 -14.82 -3.61 -3.78
C PRO A 143 -14.44 -4.66 -2.72
N SER A 144 -14.43 -5.95 -3.04
CA SER A 144 -14.23 -7.01 -2.04
C SER A 144 -13.05 -7.91 -2.29
N LYS A 145 -12.60 -8.08 -3.55
CA LYS A 145 -11.55 -9.04 -3.85
C LYS A 145 -10.73 -8.64 -5.06
N TRP A 146 -9.46 -8.37 -4.84
CA TRP A 146 -8.49 -8.13 -5.91
C TRP A 146 -7.10 -8.59 -5.46
N PHE A 147 -6.35 -9.20 -6.37
CA PHE A 147 -4.95 -9.53 -6.11
C PHE A 147 -4.16 -9.34 -7.40
N HIS A 148 -3.11 -8.54 -7.33
CA HIS A 148 -2.22 -8.28 -8.45
C HIS A 148 -0.79 -8.20 -7.94
N VAL A 149 0.12 -8.90 -8.61
CA VAL A 149 1.56 -8.87 -8.36
C VAL A 149 2.26 -8.49 -9.64
N ARG A 150 3.06 -7.43 -9.60
CA ARG A 150 3.94 -7.02 -10.70
C ARG A 150 5.39 -7.19 -10.28
N ILE A 151 6.19 -7.79 -11.15
CA ILE A 151 7.61 -8.05 -10.94
C ILE A 151 8.37 -7.35 -12.07
N THR A 152 9.11 -6.31 -11.71
CA THR A 152 9.81 -5.44 -12.64
C THR A 152 11.31 -5.45 -12.36
N PRO A 153 12.16 -5.66 -13.37
CA PRO A 153 13.60 -5.62 -13.19
C PRO A 153 14.07 -4.21 -12.81
N VAL A 154 15.03 -4.11 -11.91
CA VAL A 154 15.71 -2.84 -11.61
C VAL A 154 16.89 -2.71 -12.57
N TYR A 155 16.65 -2.21 -13.79
CA TYR A 155 17.66 -2.23 -14.87
C TYR A 155 19.02 -1.61 -14.48
N SER A 156 19.03 -0.56 -13.66
CA SER A 156 20.26 0.08 -13.20
C SER A 156 21.11 -0.77 -12.26
N SER A 157 20.58 -1.88 -11.73
CA SER A 157 21.33 -2.82 -10.89
C SER A 157 21.92 -3.99 -11.68
N TYR A 158 21.64 -4.11 -12.98
CA TYR A 158 22.04 -5.27 -13.76
C TYR A 158 23.55 -5.24 -14.01
N ARG A 159 24.24 -6.33 -13.66
CA ARG A 159 25.67 -6.48 -13.92
C ARG A 159 25.89 -7.65 -14.88
N PRO A 160 26.71 -7.48 -15.93
CA PRO A 160 27.03 -8.56 -16.84
C PRO A 160 27.62 -9.77 -16.09
N GLY A 161 27.08 -10.97 -16.32
CA GLY A 161 27.59 -12.21 -15.74
C GLY A 161 27.02 -12.61 -14.37
N GLU A 162 26.13 -11.80 -13.77
CA GLU A 162 25.48 -12.17 -12.50
C GLU A 162 24.40 -13.24 -12.69
N ARG A 163 24.33 -14.19 -11.73
CA ARG A 163 23.33 -15.27 -11.72
C ARG A 163 21.95 -14.80 -11.26
N GLU A 164 21.90 -13.71 -10.52
CA GLU A 164 20.68 -13.10 -10.03
C GLU A 164 20.72 -11.59 -10.27
N ASN A 165 19.56 -10.99 -10.44
CA ASN A 165 19.40 -9.55 -10.59
C ASN A 165 18.34 -9.05 -9.60
N LEU A 166 18.38 -7.75 -9.30
CA LEU A 166 17.38 -7.13 -8.44
C LEU A 166 16.08 -6.88 -9.20
N TYR A 167 14.98 -7.25 -8.58
CA TYR A 167 13.63 -6.98 -9.04
C TYR A 167 12.86 -6.22 -7.98
N ARG A 168 12.02 -5.29 -8.44
CA ARG A 168 10.97 -4.64 -7.66
C ARG A 168 9.69 -5.46 -7.79
N ILE A 169 9.06 -5.75 -6.67
CA ILE A 169 7.82 -6.49 -6.58
C ILE A 169 6.77 -5.57 -6.01
N GLU A 170 5.70 -5.35 -6.76
CA GLU A 170 4.57 -4.54 -6.35
C GLU A 170 3.37 -5.46 -6.16
N VAL A 171 2.73 -5.38 -5.00
CA VAL A 171 1.51 -6.13 -4.69
C VAL A 171 0.39 -5.14 -4.42
N VAL A 172 -0.75 -5.37 -5.06
CA VAL A 172 -2.02 -4.76 -4.70
C VAL A 172 -2.95 -5.89 -4.28
N TYR A 173 -3.34 -5.92 -3.01
CA TYR A 173 -4.23 -6.94 -2.46
C TYR A 173 -5.40 -6.28 -1.73
N ARG A 174 -6.60 -6.71 -2.06
CA ARG A 174 -7.86 -6.24 -1.48
C ARG A 174 -8.69 -7.45 -1.07
N ASP A 175 -9.11 -7.47 0.20
CA ASP A 175 -9.89 -8.56 0.78
C ASP A 175 -10.51 -8.11 2.12
N GLU A 176 -11.06 -9.05 2.88
CA GLU A 176 -11.51 -8.84 4.25
C GLU A 176 -10.35 -8.38 5.16
N LYS A 177 -10.69 -7.54 6.14
CA LYS A 177 -9.79 -6.97 7.15
C LYS A 177 -8.80 -7.98 7.72
N GLU A 178 -9.29 -9.12 8.18
CA GLU A 178 -8.50 -10.15 8.86
C GLU A 178 -7.45 -10.76 7.91
N LYS A 179 -7.78 -10.91 6.63
CA LYS A 179 -6.83 -11.44 5.64
C LYS A 179 -5.80 -10.41 5.25
N ILE A 180 -6.19 -9.13 5.14
CA ILE A 180 -5.26 -8.04 4.87
C ILE A 180 -4.25 -7.91 6.02
N LEU A 181 -4.71 -7.92 7.28
CA LEU A 181 -3.81 -7.91 8.43
C LEU A 181 -2.85 -9.09 8.44
N LYS A 182 -3.36 -10.31 8.22
CA LYS A 182 -2.51 -11.51 8.13
C LYS A 182 -1.50 -11.40 6.99
N PHE A 183 -1.89 -10.83 5.85
CA PHE A 183 -0.98 -10.60 4.74
C PHE A 183 0.11 -9.61 5.12
N ILE A 184 -0.22 -8.48 5.76
CA ILE A 184 0.75 -7.47 6.21
C ILE A 184 1.78 -8.10 7.13
N GLU A 185 1.33 -8.85 8.15
CA GLU A 185 2.20 -9.47 9.15
C GLU A 185 3.14 -10.54 8.57
N ASN A 186 2.72 -11.22 7.50
CA ASN A 186 3.45 -12.35 6.90
C ASN A 186 3.96 -12.04 5.48
N ALA A 187 4.02 -10.76 5.10
CA ALA A 187 4.20 -10.36 3.71
C ALA A 187 5.49 -10.92 3.09
N GLY A 188 6.59 -10.92 3.84
CA GLY A 188 7.89 -11.45 3.38
C GLY A 188 7.83 -12.94 3.06
N ASP A 189 7.24 -13.75 3.93
CA ASP A 189 7.12 -15.19 3.74
C ASP A 189 6.14 -15.54 2.62
N ILE A 190 5.01 -14.83 2.52
CA ILE A 190 4.03 -15.00 1.46
C ILE A 190 4.66 -14.69 0.10
N LEU A 191 5.34 -13.54 -0.01
CA LEU A 191 6.03 -13.15 -1.23
C LEU A 191 7.10 -14.17 -1.61
N LYS A 192 7.94 -14.59 -0.67
CA LYS A 192 8.98 -15.58 -0.92
C LYS A 192 8.39 -16.87 -1.51
N ARG A 193 7.36 -17.42 -0.86
CA ARG A 193 6.67 -18.64 -1.34
C ARG A 193 5.98 -18.45 -2.69
N LEU A 194 5.47 -17.26 -2.96
CA LEU A 194 4.86 -16.94 -4.25
C LEU A 194 5.93 -16.93 -5.35
N LEU A 195 7.05 -16.25 -5.14
CA LEU A 195 8.16 -16.14 -6.09
C LEU A 195 8.89 -17.48 -6.31
N GLU A 196 8.87 -18.39 -5.34
CA GLU A 196 9.42 -19.75 -5.47
C GLU A 196 8.58 -20.65 -6.38
N ARG A 197 7.28 -20.35 -6.56
CA ARG A 197 6.33 -21.15 -7.37
C ARG A 197 6.32 -20.77 -8.85
N VAL A 198 6.90 -19.63 -9.20
CA VAL A 198 7.04 -19.11 -10.56
C VAL A 198 8.51 -19.09 -10.99
#